data_AF-A0A0F9KBH5-F1
#
_entry.id   AF-A0A0F9KBH5-F1
#
_cell.length_a   1.000
_cell.length_b   1.000
_cell.length_c   1.000
_cell.angle_alpha   90.00
_cell.angle_beta   90.00
_cell.angle_gamma   90.00
#
_symmetry.space_group_name_H-M   'P 1'
#
loop_
_entity.id
_entity.type
_entity.pdbx_description
1 polymer ?
#
loop_
_entity_poly.entity_id
_entity_poly.type
_entity_poly.pdbx_seq_one_letter_code
_entity_poly.pdbx_strand_id
1 'polypeptide(L)' 'MAKKKEPVIEIPLTVFETAETKEDLDDWLLSQNPEFIEKMRKARKDDLSGKDTDWTALKKELCIE' A
#
# COMPACT_ATOMS: atom_id res chain seq x y z
N MET A 1 -36.68 -0.49 8.44
CA MET A 1 -35.48 -0.32 7.58
C MET A 1 -34.29 -0.88 8.34
N ALA A 2 -33.69 -1.97 7.87
CA ALA A 2 -32.55 -2.59 8.57
C ALA A 2 -31.32 -1.67 8.45
N LYS A 3 -30.74 -1.27 9.60
CA LYS A 3 -29.48 -0.51 9.62
C LYS A 3 -28.40 -1.38 8.97
N LYS A 4 -27.78 -0.91 7.87
CA LYS A 4 -26.59 -1.53 7.30
C LYS A 4 -25.52 -1.54 8.40
N LYS A 5 -25.04 -2.74 8.77
CA LYS A 5 -23.90 -2.86 9.67
C LYS A 5 -22.70 -2.24 8.96
N GLU A 6 -22.07 -1.28 9.62
CA GLU A 6 -20.80 -0.75 9.17
C GLU A 6 -19.76 -1.88 9.18
N PRO A 7 -18.87 -1.93 8.19
CA PRO A 7 -17.82 -2.95 8.16
C PRO A 7 -16.91 -2.76 9.37
N VAL A 8 -16.80 -3.80 10.20
CA VAL A 8 -15.90 -3.86 11.35
C VAL A 8 -14.68 -4.68 10.95
N ILE A 9 -13.49 -4.19 11.28
CA ILE A 9 -12.22 -4.90 11.11
C ILE A 9 -11.63 -5.22 12.48
N GLU A 10 -10.94 -6.36 12.58
CA GLU A 10 -10.26 -6.79 13.79
C GLU A 10 -8.77 -6.46 13.68
N ILE A 11 -8.25 -5.71 14.64
CA ILE A 11 -6.84 -5.31 14.71
C ILE A 11 -6.24 -5.96 15.95
N PRO A 12 -5.09 -6.65 15.84
CA PRO A 12 -4.38 -7.18 17.00
C PRO A 12 -4.03 -6.06 17.99
N LEU A 13 -4.22 -6.30 19.29
CA LEU A 13 -3.93 -5.31 20.33
C LEU A 13 -2.49 -4.80 20.25
N THR A 14 -1.53 -5.68 19.97
CA THR A 14 -0.12 -5.31 19.82
C THR A 14 0.11 -4.29 18.71
N VAL A 15 -0.67 -4.35 17.62
CA VAL A 15 -0.57 -3.40 16.50
C VAL A 15 -1.23 -2.08 16.88
N PHE A 16 -2.42 -2.17 17.48
CA PHE A 16 -3.18 -0.99 17.94
C PHE A 16 -2.41 -0.19 18.98
N GLU A 17 -1.74 -0.85 19.93
CA GLU A 17 -0.94 -0.20 20.98
C GLU A 17 0.33 0.46 20.44
N THR A 18 0.86 0.00 19.31
CA THR A 18 2.05 0.57 18.67
C THR A 18 1.75 1.63 17.62
N ALA A 19 0.50 1.73 17.17
CA ALA A 19 0.10 2.73 16.19
C ALA A 19 0.01 4.10 16.87
N GLU A 20 0.75 5.07 16.36
CA GLU A 20 0.73 6.45 16.86
C GLU A 20 -0.33 7.28 16.13
N THR A 21 -0.64 6.89 14.90
CA THR A 21 -1.52 7.62 13.99
C THR A 21 -2.54 6.69 13.32
N LYS A 22 -3.56 7.30 12.70
CA LYS A 22 -4.52 6.54 11.89
C LYS A 22 -3.82 5.96 10.66
N GLU A 23 -2.91 6.74 10.08
CA GLU A 23 -2.12 6.37 8.92
C GLU A 23 -1.32 5.09 9.16
N ASP A 24 -0.78 4.87 10.37
CA ASP A 24 -0.09 3.62 10.74
C ASP A 24 -1.03 2.39 10.67
N LEU A 25 -2.29 2.56 11.07
CA LEU A 25 -3.30 1.50 10.98
C LEU A 25 -3.71 1.23 9.54
N ASP A 26 -3.81 2.29 8.72
CA ASP A 26 -4.11 2.18 7.29
C ASP A 26 -2.95 1.48 6.55
N ASP A 27 -1.69 1.81 6.87
CA ASP A 27 -0.49 1.15 6.36
C ASP A 27 -0.41 -0.32 6.80
N TRP A 28 -0.72 -0.60 8.06
CA TRP A 28 -0.81 -1.97 8.54
C TRP A 28 -1.88 -2.75 7.76
N LEU A 29 -3.07 -2.19 7.58
CA LEU A 29 -4.15 -2.84 6.83
C LEU A 29 -3.73 -3.09 5.36
N LEU A 30 -3.05 -2.13 4.73
CA LEU A 30 -2.51 -2.28 3.38
C LEU A 30 -1.44 -3.38 3.31
N SER A 31 -0.61 -3.51 4.35
CA SER A 31 0.38 -4.59 4.45
C SER A 31 -0.24 -5.99 4.53
N GLN A 32 -1.51 -6.08 4.96
CA GLN A 32 -2.25 -7.34 4.98
C GLN A 32 -2.88 -7.70 3.62
N ASN A 33 -2.88 -6.80 2.64
CA ASN A 33 -3.47 -7.06 1.32
C ASN A 33 -2.50 -7.88 0.43
N PRO A 34 -2.82 -9.15 0.10
CA PRO A 34 -1.91 -10.01 -0.68
C PRO A 34 -1.61 -9.48 -2.08
N GLU A 35 -2.58 -8.89 -2.76
CA GLU A 35 -2.41 -8.34 -4.11
C GLU A 35 -1.46 -7.15 -4.10
N PHE A 36 -1.56 -6.31 -3.07
CA PHE A 36 -0.65 -5.19 -2.86
C PHE A 36 0.78 -5.68 -2.61
N ILE A 37 0.94 -6.65 -1.70
CA ILE A 37 2.25 -7.25 -1.39
C ILE A 37 2.87 -7.91 -2.63
N GLU A 38 2.08 -8.59 -3.46
CA GLU A 38 2.58 -9.17 -4.71
C GLU A 38 3.11 -8.11 -5.67
N LYS A 39 2.39 -7.00 -5.84
CA LYS A 39 2.84 -5.85 -6.65
C LYS A 39 4.14 -5.27 -6.10
N MET A 40 4.25 -5.08 -4.79
CA MET A 40 5.47 -4.55 -4.15
C MET A 40 6.67 -5.50 -4.34
N ARG A 41 6.46 -6.81 -4.20
CA ARG A 41 7.50 -7.82 -4.46
C ARG A 41 7.95 -7.80 -5.92
N LYS A 42 7.02 -7.64 -6.86
CA LYS A 42 7.35 -7.50 -8.29
C LYS A 42 8.17 -6.23 -8.52
N ALA A 43 7.72 -5.08 -8.03
CA ALA A 43 8.44 -3.82 -8.15
C ALA A 43 9.87 -3.92 -7.60
N ARG A 44 10.04 -4.57 -6.44
CA ARG A 44 11.37 -4.82 -5.86
C ARG A 44 12.26 -5.70 -6.75
N LYS A 45 11.69 -6.73 -7.41
CA LYS A 45 12.45 -7.57 -8.35
C LYS A 45 12.87 -6.79 -9.58
N ASP A 46 11.97 -5.96 -10.12
CA ASP A 46 12.25 -5.15 -11.30
C ASP A 46 13.37 -4.13 -11.01
N ASP A 47 13.30 -3.45 -9.87
CA ASP A 47 14.35 -2.56 -9.33
C ASP A 47 15.70 -3.27 -9.20
N LEU A 48 15.76 -4.43 -8.54
CA LEU A 48 16.99 -5.22 -8.41
C LEU A 48 17.55 -5.70 -9.76
N SER A 49 16.70 -5.82 -10.77
CA SER A 49 17.10 -6.20 -12.13
C SER A 49 17.46 -5.02 -13.04
N GLY A 50 17.41 -3.79 -12.53
CA GLY A 50 17.66 -2.57 -13.31
C GLY A 50 16.61 -2.32 -14.38
N LYS A 51 15.36 -2.73 -14.12
CA LYS A 51 14.19 -2.43 -14.96
C LYS A 51 13.43 -1.21 -14.43
N ASP A 52 14.14 -0.32 -13.76
CA ASP A 52 13.62 0.97 -13.37
C ASP A 52 13.32 1.82 -14.60
N THR A 53 12.28 2.65 -14.50
CA THR A 53 11.97 3.62 -15.53
C THR A 53 12.73 4.91 -15.23
N ASP A 54 13.47 5.41 -16.22
CA ASP A 54 14.10 6.72 -16.11
C ASP A 54 13.05 7.79 -15.79
N TRP A 55 13.29 8.58 -14.75
CA TRP A 55 12.33 9.55 -14.25
C TRP A 55 12.03 10.66 -15.27
N THR A 56 13.04 11.10 -16.02
CA THR A 56 12.85 12.11 -17.06
C THR A 56 12.07 11.55 -18.24
N ALA A 57 12.33 10.32 -18.66
CA ALA A 57 11.56 9.64 -19.69
C ALA A 57 10.09 9.45 -19.27
N LEU A 58 9.85 9.02 -18.02
CA LEU A 58 8.50 8.83 -17.49
C LEU A 58 7.71 10.15 -17.43
N LYS A 59 8.34 11.24 -17.00
CA LYS A 59 7.69 12.57 -17.00
C LYS A 59 7.24 13.01 -18.38
N LYS A 60 8.08 12.78 -19.39
CA LYS A 60 7.74 13.07 -20.80
C LYS A 60 6.57 12.22 -21.29
N GLU A 61 6.55 10.93 -20.94
CA GLU A 61 5.46 10.02 -21.29
C GLU A 61 4.13 10.44 -20.63
N LEU A 62 4.17 10.91 -19.39
CA LEU A 62 3.00 11.35 -18.63
C LEU A 62 2.60 12.81 -18.90
N CYS A 63 3.32 13.53 -19.77
CA CYS A 63 3.10 14.95 -20.08
C CYS A 63 3.11 15.87 -18.83
N ILE A 64 4.00 15.59 -17.86
CA ILE A 64 4.09 16.36 -16.61
C ILE A 64 5.15 17.48 -16.71
N GLU A 65 6.13 17.35 -17.60
CA GLU A 65 7.18 18.34 -17.94
C GLU A 65 7.60 18.21 -19.41
#